data_AF-A0A969BPJ2-F1
#
_entry.id   AF-A0A969BPJ2-F1
#
_cell.length_a   1.000
_cell.length_b   1.000
_cell.length_c   1.000
_cell.angle_alpha   90.00
_cell.angle_beta   90.00
_cell.angle_gamma   90.00
#
_symmetry.space_group_name_H-M   'P 1'
#
loop_
_entity.id
_entity.type
_entity.pdbx_description
1 polymer ?
#
loop_
_entity_poly.entity_id
_entity_poly.type
_entity_poly.pdbx_seq_one_letter_code
_entity_poly.pdbx_strand_id
1 'polypeptide(L)'
;MAGAPVSGDLMSIAEGLKNGKNQIFAKYEKNHDIKWSKGSISQLDFSGVAFDENRAATLISPMHVLMAAHHSRRAGETIIFHDRAGKRHEAKLIATKSGPGTDIAVGRLDRDMPISPYKVLPAGPDTTYDQKLRQEPVAVTNQNGQVFVHVVHHIANGYLGMGPLADLNSGLAGKLVSGDSGHPSFLYQDGKMILVELHHFGGFGAGPFVSNEGNFALINSLMKELGGGHQLTTTTYQSKISAPTASTNAR
;
A
#
# COMPACT_ATOMS: atom_id res chain seq x y z
N MET A 1 -22.92 5.36 -17.72
CA MET A 1 -23.35 4.12 -17.07
C MET A 1 -23.06 4.27 -15.59
N ALA A 2 -24.07 4.19 -14.72
CA ALA A 2 -23.85 4.13 -13.29
C ALA A 2 -23.18 2.78 -12.98
N GLY A 3 -21.99 2.80 -12.39
CA GLY A 3 -21.26 1.59 -12.04
C GLY A 3 -22.04 0.77 -11.02
N ALA A 4 -21.93 -0.56 -11.08
CA ALA A 4 -22.49 -1.44 -10.07
C ALA A 4 -21.94 -1.04 -8.68
N PRO A 5 -22.73 -1.14 -7.59
CA PRO A 5 -22.26 -0.82 -6.25
C PRO A 5 -21.06 -1.71 -5.92
N VAL A 6 -19.90 -1.08 -5.69
CA VAL A 6 -18.70 -1.76 -5.23
C VAL A 6 -19.00 -2.29 -3.83
N SER A 7 -19.03 -3.62 -3.67
CA SER A 7 -19.23 -4.27 -2.37
C SER A 7 -17.90 -4.89 -1.92
N GLY A 8 -17.51 -4.68 -0.67
CA GLY A 8 -16.28 -5.26 -0.13
C GLY A 8 -15.96 -4.79 1.28
N ASP A 9 -15.01 -5.46 1.93
CA ASP A 9 -14.65 -5.20 3.33
C ASP A 9 -14.09 -3.78 3.51
N LEU A 10 -13.43 -3.24 2.47
CA LEU A 10 -12.97 -1.86 2.50
C LEU A 10 -14.12 -0.85 2.34
N MET A 11 -15.18 -1.23 1.62
CA MET A 11 -16.34 -0.35 1.43
C MET A 11 -17.12 -0.18 2.72
N SER A 12 -17.28 -1.24 3.53
CA SER A 12 -17.90 -1.11 4.85
C SER A 12 -17.07 -0.23 5.80
N ILE A 13 -15.74 -0.29 5.70
CA ILE A 13 -14.85 0.66 6.39
C ILE A 13 -15.09 2.07 5.86
N ALA A 14 -15.06 2.27 4.55
CA ALA A 14 -15.25 3.57 3.89
C ALA A 14 -16.60 4.22 4.26
N GLU A 15 -17.66 3.43 4.39
CA GLU A 15 -18.96 3.89 4.86
C GLU A 15 -18.91 4.49 6.27
N GLY A 16 -18.21 3.84 7.20
CA GLY A 16 -18.03 4.41 8.53
C GLY A 16 -17.04 5.59 8.56
N LEU A 17 -16.22 5.76 7.52
CA LEU A 17 -15.38 6.94 7.32
C LEU A 17 -16.14 8.13 6.69
N LYS A 18 -17.37 7.95 6.19
CA LYS A 18 -18.20 9.01 5.56
C LYS A 18 -18.45 10.24 6.44
N ASN A 19 -18.10 10.20 7.73
CA ASN A 19 -18.09 11.36 8.62
C ASN A 19 -16.80 12.21 8.55
N GLY A 20 -15.99 12.06 7.50
CA GLY A 20 -14.83 12.93 7.21
C GLY A 20 -13.58 12.66 8.07
N LYS A 21 -13.54 11.56 8.82
CA LYS A 21 -12.40 11.20 9.68
C LYS A 21 -11.47 10.23 8.98
N ASN A 22 -10.72 10.75 8.00
CA ASN A 22 -9.77 9.97 7.22
C ASN A 22 -8.36 9.92 7.83
N GLN A 23 -8.16 10.49 9.02
CA GLN A 23 -6.87 10.57 9.70
C GLN A 23 -6.51 9.26 10.38
N ILE A 24 -5.35 8.70 10.07
CA ILE A 24 -4.77 7.48 10.68
C ILE A 24 -4.50 7.71 12.16
N PHE A 25 -4.06 8.92 12.52
CA PHE A 25 -3.64 9.28 13.86
C PHE A 25 -4.63 10.23 14.54
N ALA A 26 -4.98 9.92 15.77
CA ALA A 26 -5.61 10.88 16.68
C ALA A 26 -4.55 11.80 17.31
N LYS A 27 -3.32 11.29 17.49
CA LYS A 27 -2.14 12.05 17.89
C LYS A 27 -0.91 11.39 17.29
N TYR A 28 -0.06 12.17 16.62
CA TYR A 28 1.19 11.70 16.04
C TYR A 28 2.38 12.57 16.45
N GLU A 29 3.41 11.92 16.98
CA GLU A 29 4.72 12.50 17.24
C GLU A 29 5.77 11.41 16.98
N LYS A 30 6.61 11.57 15.96
CA LYS A 30 7.51 10.50 15.48
C LYS A 30 8.43 9.89 16.55
N ASN A 31 8.82 10.69 17.55
CA ASN A 31 9.76 10.30 18.61
C ASN A 31 9.06 9.80 19.89
N HIS A 32 7.74 9.64 19.86
CA HIS A 32 6.94 9.19 20.99
C HIS A 32 5.99 8.07 20.59
N ASP A 33 5.39 7.44 21.59
CA ASP A 33 4.21 6.59 21.37
C ASP A 33 3.06 7.45 20.84
N ILE A 34 2.27 6.86 19.94
CA ILE A 34 1.21 7.56 19.21
C ILE A 34 -0.16 7.13 19.69
N LYS A 35 -1.19 7.85 19.24
CA LYS A 35 -2.58 7.41 19.37
C LYS A 35 -3.17 7.22 17.99
N TRP A 36 -3.51 5.97 17.67
CA TRP A 36 -4.31 5.65 16.50
C TRP A 36 -5.70 6.28 16.60
N SER A 37 -6.23 6.67 15.44
CA SER A 37 -7.64 7.03 15.34
C SER A 37 -8.54 5.84 15.66
N LYS A 38 -9.68 6.13 16.27
CA LYS A 38 -10.72 5.13 16.60
C LYS A 38 -11.76 5.06 15.48
N GLY A 39 -12.61 4.03 15.53
CA GLY A 39 -13.73 3.87 14.59
C GLY A 39 -13.36 2.99 13.41
N SER A 40 -13.94 3.21 12.23
CA SER A 40 -13.72 2.32 11.08
C SER A 40 -12.27 2.24 10.64
N ILE A 41 -11.50 3.33 10.77
CA ILE A 41 -10.08 3.33 10.37
C ILE A 41 -9.22 2.41 11.25
N SER A 42 -9.61 2.13 12.51
CA SER A 42 -8.83 1.26 13.39
C SER A 42 -8.87 -0.21 13.00
N GLN A 43 -9.75 -0.57 12.05
CA GLN A 43 -9.76 -1.90 11.44
C GLN A 43 -8.54 -2.11 10.52
N LEU A 44 -8.04 -1.03 9.92
CA LEU A 44 -6.84 -1.03 9.09
C LEU A 44 -5.59 -1.04 9.99
N ASP A 45 -4.67 -1.94 9.69
CA ASP A 45 -3.41 -2.08 10.42
C ASP A 45 -2.28 -1.36 9.69
N PHE A 46 -1.98 -0.14 10.12
CA PHE A 46 -0.91 0.69 9.55
C PHE A 46 0.45 0.50 10.23
N SER A 47 0.58 -0.49 11.12
CA SER A 47 1.80 -0.63 11.93
C SER A 47 3.06 -0.89 11.11
N GLY A 48 2.93 -1.60 9.98
CA GLY A 48 4.02 -1.88 9.05
C GLY A 48 4.40 -0.71 8.14
N VAL A 49 3.85 0.49 8.33
CA VAL A 49 4.22 1.68 7.57
C VAL A 49 4.92 2.69 8.48
N ALA A 50 6.13 3.06 8.11
CA ALA A 50 6.89 4.10 8.79
C ALA A 50 6.48 5.48 8.24
N PHE A 51 5.68 6.22 9.03
CA PHE A 51 5.23 7.59 8.74
C PHE A 51 6.13 8.68 9.36
N ASP A 52 7.31 8.31 9.85
CA ASP A 52 8.23 9.17 10.60
C ASP A 52 8.89 10.28 9.77
N GLU A 53 8.90 10.12 8.45
CA GLU A 53 9.20 11.16 7.47
C GLU A 53 8.35 10.98 6.22
N ASN A 54 8.31 12.02 5.37
CA ASN A 54 7.61 11.98 4.09
C ASN A 54 8.13 10.89 3.14
N ARG A 55 9.36 10.41 3.34
CA ARG A 55 9.93 9.25 2.64
C ARG A 55 9.43 7.97 3.31
N ALA A 56 8.16 7.60 3.10
CA ALA A 56 7.59 6.43 3.76
C ALA A 56 8.36 5.14 3.43
N ALA A 57 8.39 4.22 4.40
CA ALA A 57 8.95 2.89 4.24
C ALA A 57 7.96 1.84 4.72
N THR A 58 7.70 0.81 3.90
CA THR A 58 6.68 -0.20 4.18
C THR A 58 7.32 -1.56 4.44
N LEU A 59 7.07 -2.15 5.60
CA LEU A 59 7.65 -3.42 6.02
C LEU A 59 7.06 -4.59 5.19
N ILE A 60 7.92 -5.31 4.46
CA ILE A 60 7.57 -6.43 3.57
C ILE A 60 8.15 -7.78 4.02
N SER A 61 9.07 -7.75 5.00
CA SER A 61 9.50 -8.90 5.81
C SER A 61 9.96 -8.38 7.18
N PRO A 62 10.28 -9.24 8.17
CA PRO A 62 10.72 -8.80 9.50
C PRO A 62 11.89 -7.80 9.48
N MET A 63 12.75 -7.85 8.45
CA MET A 63 13.94 -7.00 8.31
C MET A 63 13.98 -6.15 7.03
N HIS A 64 12.96 -6.19 6.18
CA HIS A 64 13.00 -5.49 4.89
C HIS A 64 11.85 -4.53 4.72
N VAL A 65 12.19 -3.35 4.20
CA VAL A 65 11.23 -2.31 3.84
C VAL A 65 11.26 -2.06 2.34
N LEU A 66 10.09 -1.84 1.75
CA LEU A 66 9.91 -1.36 0.40
C LEU A 66 9.76 0.17 0.42
N MET A 67 10.36 0.84 -0.55
CA MET A 67 10.33 2.30 -0.72
C MET A 67 10.27 2.66 -2.21
N ALA A 68 9.79 3.86 -2.53
CA ALA A 68 9.97 4.43 -3.86
C ALA A 68 11.45 4.73 -4.10
N ALA A 69 12.02 4.32 -5.24
CA ALA A 69 13.45 4.49 -5.52
C ALA A 69 13.86 5.97 -5.56
N HIS A 70 13.08 6.80 -6.25
CA HIS A 70 13.32 8.25 -6.38
C HIS A 70 13.14 9.03 -5.07
N HIS A 71 12.54 8.41 -4.05
CA HIS A 71 12.24 9.04 -2.75
C HIS A 71 12.63 8.13 -1.57
N SER A 72 13.71 7.36 -1.74
CA SER A 72 14.15 6.36 -0.78
C SER A 72 14.90 6.94 0.43
N ARG A 73 14.88 6.18 1.53
CA ARG A 73 15.74 6.39 2.71
C ARG A 73 17.16 5.91 2.43
N ARG A 74 18.14 6.48 3.14
CA ARG A 74 19.57 6.16 2.99
C ARG A 74 20.06 5.25 4.10
N ALA A 75 21.03 4.40 3.80
CA ALA A 75 21.73 3.64 4.82
C ALA A 75 22.29 4.57 5.93
N GLY A 76 22.14 4.15 7.18
CA GLY A 76 22.45 4.90 8.39
C GLY A 76 21.25 5.63 9.02
N GLU A 77 20.19 5.89 8.24
CA GLU A 77 18.96 6.48 8.75
C GLU A 77 18.23 5.52 9.72
N THR A 78 17.48 6.08 10.65
CA THR A 78 16.57 5.30 11.52
C THR A 78 15.20 5.24 10.88
N ILE A 79 14.60 4.06 10.85
CA ILE A 79 13.19 3.86 10.49
C ILE A 79 12.40 3.63 11.78
N ILE A 80 11.30 4.36 11.92
CA ILE A 80 10.44 4.30 13.11
C ILE A 80 9.06 3.79 12.71
N PHE A 81 8.66 2.69 13.31
CA PHE A 81 7.32 2.12 13.22
C PHE A 81 6.58 2.29 14.54
N HIS A 82 5.27 2.11 14.51
CA HIS A 82 4.42 2.07 15.69
C HIS A 82 3.52 0.85 15.62
N ASP A 83 3.44 0.05 16.68
CA ASP A 83 2.55 -1.11 16.70
C ASP A 83 1.08 -0.71 16.92
N ARG A 84 0.15 -1.68 16.91
CA ARG A 84 -1.29 -1.41 17.11
C ARG A 84 -1.64 -0.82 18.48
N ALA A 85 -0.77 -0.95 19.48
CA ALA A 85 -0.93 -0.28 20.77
C ALA A 85 -0.44 1.19 20.72
N GLY A 86 0.20 1.59 19.63
CA GLY A 86 0.82 2.89 19.42
C GLY A 86 2.25 2.95 19.94
N LYS A 87 2.83 1.83 20.35
CA LYS A 87 4.18 1.78 20.90
C LYS A 87 5.21 1.89 19.79
N ARG A 88 6.21 2.72 20.02
CA ARG A 88 7.31 3.00 19.09
C ARG A 88 8.30 1.84 18.99
N HIS A 89 8.70 1.51 17.76
CA HIS A 89 9.74 0.53 17.43
C HIS A 89 10.71 1.11 16.40
N GLU A 90 12.00 1.00 16.68
CA GLU A 90 13.06 1.57 15.83
C GLU A 90 13.99 0.51 15.30
N ALA A 91 14.49 0.75 14.08
CA ALA A 91 15.61 0.01 13.51
C ALA A 91 16.48 0.93 12.65
N LYS A 92 17.75 0.57 12.48
CA LYS A 92 18.65 1.24 11.55
C LYS A 92 18.53 0.63 10.17
N LEU A 93 18.43 1.47 9.16
CA LEU A 93 18.57 1.06 7.77
C LEU A 93 20.04 0.80 7.49
N ILE A 94 20.47 -0.46 7.41
CA ILE A 94 21.89 -0.79 7.24
C ILE A 94 22.32 -0.82 5.78
N ALA A 95 21.37 -1.00 4.87
CA ALA A 95 21.61 -0.99 3.43
C ALA A 95 20.33 -0.65 2.66
N THR A 96 20.49 -0.10 1.46
CA THR A 96 19.40 0.19 0.54
C THR A 96 19.87 -0.10 -0.88
N LYS A 97 19.03 -0.74 -1.67
CA LYS A 97 19.28 -1.00 -3.09
C LYS A 97 18.03 -0.68 -3.90
N SER A 98 18.23 -0.02 -5.05
CA SER A 98 17.18 0.22 -6.03
C SER A 98 17.34 -0.72 -7.21
N GLY A 99 16.22 -1.15 -7.78
CA GLY A 99 16.22 -1.97 -8.98
C GLY A 99 16.33 -1.13 -10.26
N PRO A 100 16.88 -1.68 -11.35
CA PRO A 100 16.89 -0.99 -12.64
C PRO A 100 15.49 -0.93 -13.26
N GLY A 101 15.18 0.17 -13.94
CA GLY A 101 14.01 0.27 -14.83
C GLY A 101 12.65 0.39 -14.15
N THR A 102 12.59 0.49 -12.82
CA THR A 102 11.34 0.68 -12.07
C THR A 102 11.61 1.46 -10.79
N ASP A 103 10.59 2.13 -10.26
CA ASP A 103 10.71 2.99 -9.07
C ASP A 103 10.64 2.20 -7.76
N ILE A 104 11.48 1.17 -7.63
CA ILE A 104 11.49 0.25 -6.49
C ILE A 104 12.85 0.29 -5.80
N ALA A 105 12.83 0.53 -4.50
CA ALA A 105 13.96 0.31 -3.60
C ALA A 105 13.59 -0.60 -2.44
N VAL A 106 14.53 -1.45 -2.04
CA VAL A 106 14.44 -2.28 -0.84
C VAL A 106 15.53 -1.84 0.14
N GLY A 107 15.12 -1.66 1.39
CA GLY A 107 15.99 -1.39 2.50
C GLY A 107 16.08 -2.59 3.44
N ARG A 108 17.26 -2.81 4.02
CA ARG A 108 17.45 -3.81 5.10
C ARG A 108 17.65 -3.11 6.43
N LEU A 109 16.93 -3.60 7.43
CA LEU A 109 17.00 -3.18 8.82
C LEU A 109 18.09 -3.97 9.57
N ASP A 110 18.64 -3.41 10.64
CA ASP A 110 19.62 -4.06 11.51
C ASP A 110 19.03 -5.15 12.41
N ARG A 111 17.70 -5.20 12.54
CA ARG A 111 16.99 -6.15 13.40
C ARG A 111 15.62 -6.52 12.83
N ASP A 112 15.08 -7.61 13.36
CA ASP A 112 13.68 -7.96 13.19
C ASP A 112 12.80 -6.91 13.90
N MET A 113 11.77 -6.48 13.19
CA MET A 113 10.72 -5.62 13.71
C MET A 113 9.65 -6.47 14.40
N PRO A 114 9.23 -6.12 15.64
CA PRO A 114 8.21 -6.87 16.38
C PRO A 114 6.78 -6.50 15.95
N ILE A 115 6.57 -6.33 14.64
CA ILE A 115 5.31 -6.00 13.99
C ILE A 115 5.18 -6.83 12.71
N SER A 116 3.96 -7.05 12.24
CA SER A 116 3.72 -7.91 11.09
C SER A 116 4.07 -7.18 9.78
N PRO A 117 4.92 -7.77 8.90
CA PRO A 117 5.09 -7.27 7.55
C PRO A 117 3.82 -7.47 6.72
N TYR A 118 3.63 -6.63 5.71
CA TYR A 118 2.53 -6.79 4.75
C TYR A 118 2.80 -7.95 3.79
N LYS A 119 1.74 -8.69 3.49
CA LYS A 119 1.72 -9.65 2.39
C LYS A 119 1.36 -8.93 1.09
N VAL A 120 1.73 -9.57 -0.02
CA VAL A 120 1.40 -9.13 -1.37
C VAL A 120 0.57 -10.20 -2.08
N LEU A 121 0.05 -9.91 -3.27
CA LEU A 121 -0.53 -10.96 -4.12
C LEU A 121 0.60 -11.82 -4.72
N PRO A 122 0.33 -13.07 -5.13
CA PRO A 122 1.30 -13.88 -5.86
C PRO A 122 1.82 -13.16 -7.12
N ALA A 123 3.02 -13.50 -7.58
CA ALA A 123 3.47 -13.03 -8.88
C ALA A 123 2.49 -13.48 -9.99
N GLY A 124 2.19 -12.58 -10.92
CA GLY A 124 1.35 -12.90 -12.07
C GLY A 124 1.31 -11.78 -13.10
N PRO A 125 0.83 -12.06 -14.31
CA PRO A 125 0.87 -11.11 -15.41
C PRO A 125 -0.16 -9.99 -15.20
N ASP A 126 0.16 -8.81 -15.71
CA ASP A 126 -0.70 -7.62 -15.62
C ASP A 126 -2.10 -7.89 -16.16
N THR A 127 -2.23 -8.61 -17.27
CA THR A 127 -3.53 -8.92 -17.90
C THR A 127 -4.48 -9.67 -16.96
N THR A 128 -3.96 -10.63 -16.21
CA THR A 128 -4.75 -11.38 -15.21
C THR A 128 -5.19 -10.47 -14.07
N TYR A 129 -4.27 -9.65 -13.56
CA TYR A 129 -4.59 -8.75 -12.45
C TYR A 129 -5.48 -7.59 -12.84
N ASP A 130 -5.32 -7.04 -14.05
CA ASP A 130 -6.20 -6.02 -14.59
C ASP A 130 -7.64 -6.53 -14.69
N GLN A 131 -7.84 -7.74 -15.22
CA GLN A 131 -9.17 -8.35 -15.27
C GLN A 131 -9.75 -8.61 -13.87
N LYS A 132 -8.90 -9.02 -12.93
CA LYS A 132 -9.32 -9.44 -11.59
C LYS A 132 -9.57 -8.28 -10.62
N LEU A 133 -8.76 -7.23 -10.70
CA LEU A 133 -8.72 -6.16 -9.71
C LEU A 133 -9.35 -4.87 -10.21
N ARG A 134 -9.63 -4.71 -11.50
CA ARG A 134 -10.26 -3.50 -12.03
C ARG A 134 -11.56 -3.19 -11.28
N GLN A 135 -11.68 -1.93 -10.86
CA GLN A 135 -12.72 -1.38 -9.97
C GLN A 135 -12.64 -1.79 -8.50
N GLU A 136 -11.72 -2.66 -8.08
CA GLU A 136 -11.57 -3.01 -6.67
C GLU A 136 -11.12 -1.80 -5.85
N PRO A 137 -11.74 -1.57 -4.68
CA PRO A 137 -11.40 -0.45 -3.84
C PRO A 137 -10.04 -0.69 -3.17
N VAL A 138 -9.23 0.35 -3.09
CA VAL A 138 -7.91 0.36 -2.46
C VAL A 138 -7.81 1.48 -1.44
N ALA A 139 -7.20 1.19 -0.30
CA ALA A 139 -6.89 2.16 0.74
C ALA A 139 -5.57 2.83 0.36
N VAL A 140 -5.59 4.15 0.18
CA VAL A 140 -4.48 4.94 -0.34
C VAL A 140 -3.99 5.87 0.77
N THR A 141 -2.72 5.79 1.15
CA THR A 141 -2.17 6.63 2.23
C THR A 141 -1.40 7.84 1.70
N ASN A 142 -1.15 8.85 2.53
CA ASN A 142 -0.39 10.05 2.13
C ASN A 142 0.53 10.56 3.24
N GLN A 143 1.35 11.58 2.92
CA GLN A 143 2.34 12.16 3.85
C GLN A 143 1.73 12.84 5.08
N ASN A 144 0.43 13.14 5.06
CA ASN A 144 -0.27 13.76 6.17
C ASN A 144 -0.92 12.73 7.11
N GLY A 145 -0.68 11.44 6.90
CA GLY A 145 -1.29 10.38 7.69
C GLY A 145 -2.79 10.23 7.43
N GLN A 146 -3.24 10.47 6.20
CA GLN A 146 -4.63 10.29 5.78
C GLN A 146 -4.81 9.00 4.98
N VAL A 147 -6.05 8.52 4.91
CA VAL A 147 -6.48 7.41 4.06
C VAL A 147 -7.56 7.88 3.09
N PHE A 148 -7.30 7.74 1.80
CA PHE A 148 -8.30 7.87 0.75
C PHE A 148 -8.77 6.48 0.31
N VAL A 149 -9.91 6.43 -0.37
CA VAL A 149 -10.39 5.21 -1.01
C VAL A 149 -10.53 5.47 -2.50
N HIS A 150 -9.68 4.82 -3.28
CA HIS A 150 -9.72 4.86 -4.74
C HIS A 150 -10.13 3.49 -5.26
N VAL A 151 -10.20 3.35 -6.58
CA VAL A 151 -10.33 2.04 -7.23
C VAL A 151 -9.12 1.77 -8.12
N VAL A 152 -8.82 0.50 -8.33
CA VAL A 152 -7.90 0.10 -9.40
C VAL A 152 -8.53 0.46 -10.75
N HIS A 153 -7.90 1.38 -11.47
CA HIS A 153 -8.37 1.83 -12.77
C HIS A 153 -7.79 0.99 -13.91
N HIS A 154 -6.51 0.63 -13.83
CA HIS A 154 -5.85 -0.26 -14.78
C HIS A 154 -4.57 -0.85 -14.17
N ILE A 155 -4.12 -1.99 -14.70
CA ILE A 155 -2.80 -2.59 -14.46
C ILE A 155 -2.16 -2.89 -15.81
N ALA A 156 -1.00 -2.27 -16.09
CA ALA A 156 -0.27 -2.46 -17.33
C ALA A 156 1.19 -2.03 -17.20
N ASN A 157 2.07 -2.69 -17.96
CA ASN A 157 3.52 -2.40 -18.03
C ASN A 157 4.21 -2.41 -16.65
N GLY A 158 3.73 -3.25 -15.71
CA GLY A 158 4.22 -3.33 -14.34
C GLY A 158 3.76 -2.22 -13.41
N TYR A 159 2.75 -1.42 -13.80
CA TYR A 159 2.19 -0.35 -12.97
C TYR A 159 0.72 -0.61 -12.68
N LEU A 160 0.29 -0.19 -11.48
CA LEU A 160 -1.11 -0.09 -11.09
C LEU A 160 -1.48 1.39 -11.07
N GLY A 161 -2.47 1.76 -11.88
CA GLY A 161 -3.06 3.08 -11.87
C GLY A 161 -4.41 3.10 -11.17
N MET A 162 -4.63 4.12 -10.35
CA MET A 162 -5.87 4.29 -9.58
C MET A 162 -6.79 5.34 -10.20
N GLY A 163 -8.07 5.26 -9.86
CA GLY A 163 -9.12 6.16 -10.30
C GLY A 163 -10.08 6.52 -9.17
N PRO A 164 -10.97 7.50 -9.41
CA PRO A 164 -11.97 7.88 -8.44
C PRO A 164 -12.95 6.72 -8.21
N LEU A 165 -13.35 6.54 -6.96
CA LEU A 165 -14.50 5.71 -6.61
C LEU A 165 -15.77 6.56 -6.73
N ALA A 166 -16.69 6.14 -7.60
CA ALA A 166 -17.98 6.81 -7.75
C ALA A 166 -18.75 6.83 -6.42
N ASP A 167 -19.52 7.89 -6.20
CA ASP A 167 -20.40 8.07 -5.03
C ASP A 167 -19.72 8.06 -3.65
N LEU A 168 -18.39 8.20 -3.62
CA LEU A 168 -17.64 8.36 -2.39
C LEU A 168 -17.79 9.79 -1.85
N ASN A 169 -17.91 9.94 -0.52
CA ASN A 169 -17.87 11.25 0.10
C ASN A 169 -16.54 11.97 -0.23
N SER A 170 -16.62 13.25 -0.60
CA SER A 170 -15.48 14.16 -0.84
C SER A 170 -14.32 14.02 0.16
N GLY A 171 -14.57 13.76 1.45
CA GLY A 171 -13.53 13.60 2.47
C GLY A 171 -12.64 12.35 2.30
N LEU A 172 -13.05 11.39 1.48
CA LEU A 172 -12.29 10.17 1.15
C LEU A 172 -11.82 10.14 -0.31
N ALA A 173 -12.23 11.12 -1.11
CA ALA A 173 -11.90 11.25 -2.53
C ALA A 173 -10.70 12.20 -2.75
N GLY A 174 -9.68 12.08 -1.89
CA GLY A 174 -8.49 12.93 -1.96
C GLY A 174 -7.65 12.68 -3.22
N LYS A 175 -6.63 13.51 -3.41
CA LYS A 175 -5.63 13.31 -4.46
C LYS A 175 -4.25 13.33 -3.85
N LEU A 176 -3.39 12.49 -4.41
CA LEU A 176 -1.97 12.47 -4.11
C LEU A 176 -1.29 13.70 -4.70
N VAL A 177 -0.39 14.26 -3.92
CA VAL A 177 0.39 15.46 -4.23
C VAL A 177 1.88 15.18 -4.05
N SER A 178 2.71 16.17 -4.41
CA SER A 178 4.16 16.08 -4.17
C SER A 178 4.46 15.79 -2.69
N GLY A 179 5.35 14.83 -2.43
CA GLY A 179 5.70 14.36 -1.10
C GLY A 179 4.98 13.09 -0.66
N ASP A 180 3.91 12.67 -1.36
CA ASP A 180 3.24 11.39 -1.08
C ASP A 180 4.01 10.19 -1.64
N SER A 181 5.05 10.41 -2.44
CA SER A 181 5.89 9.35 -3.02
C SER A 181 6.39 8.35 -1.98
N GLY A 182 6.25 7.07 -2.29
CA GLY A 182 6.64 5.96 -1.42
C GLY A 182 5.59 5.55 -0.38
N HIS A 183 4.51 6.32 -0.19
CA HIS A 183 3.41 5.87 0.64
C HIS A 183 2.65 4.72 -0.06
N PRO A 184 2.16 3.73 0.70
CA PRO A 184 1.54 2.54 0.13
C PRO A 184 0.05 2.71 -0.19
N SER A 185 -0.41 1.90 -1.14
CA SER A 185 -1.81 1.49 -1.28
C SER A 185 -2.03 0.02 -0.94
N PHE A 186 -3.24 -0.30 -0.49
CA PHE A 186 -3.61 -1.64 -0.06
C PHE A 186 -4.98 -2.09 -0.57
N LEU A 187 -5.07 -3.35 -0.96
CA LEU A 187 -6.35 -4.07 -0.90
C LEU A 187 -6.65 -4.46 0.54
N TYR A 188 -7.92 -4.71 0.86
CA TYR A 188 -8.34 -5.16 2.19
C TYR A 188 -9.35 -6.31 2.09
N GLN A 189 -9.05 -7.41 2.75
CA GLN A 189 -9.92 -8.60 2.81
C GLN A 189 -9.72 -9.32 4.15
N ASP A 190 -10.82 -9.71 4.79
CA ASP A 190 -10.82 -10.54 6.01
C ASP A 190 -9.91 -9.98 7.13
N GLY A 191 -9.94 -8.66 7.34
CA GLY A 191 -9.13 -8.00 8.37
C GLY A 191 -7.67 -7.78 8.00
N LYS A 192 -7.25 -8.12 6.77
CA LYS A 192 -5.85 -8.06 6.32
C LYS A 192 -5.68 -7.04 5.21
N MET A 193 -4.64 -6.23 5.35
CA MET A 193 -4.16 -5.33 4.31
C MET A 193 -3.16 -6.06 3.43
N ILE A 194 -3.30 -5.92 2.11
CA ILE A 194 -2.44 -6.53 1.10
C ILE A 194 -1.80 -5.39 0.32
N LEU A 195 -0.47 -5.30 0.38
CA LEU A 195 0.28 -4.25 -0.31
C LEU A 195 0.21 -4.48 -1.82
N VAL A 196 -0.16 -3.42 -2.57
CA VAL A 196 -0.27 -3.50 -4.04
C VAL A 196 0.72 -2.60 -4.77
N GLU A 197 1.00 -1.40 -4.27
CA GLU A 197 1.96 -0.46 -4.88
C GLU A 197 2.45 0.56 -3.84
N LEU A 198 3.52 1.28 -4.20
CA LEU A 198 3.97 2.49 -3.53
C LEU A 198 3.91 3.65 -4.52
N HIS A 199 3.42 4.81 -4.06
CA HIS A 199 3.13 5.93 -4.95
C HIS A 199 4.37 6.41 -5.69
N HIS A 200 4.25 6.50 -7.01
CA HIS A 200 5.22 7.14 -7.89
C HIS A 200 4.66 8.42 -8.52
N PHE A 201 3.37 8.40 -8.90
CA PHE A 201 2.68 9.52 -9.55
C PHE A 201 1.58 10.12 -8.67
N GLY A 202 1.28 11.41 -8.88
CA GLY A 202 0.21 12.13 -8.18
C GLY A 202 -1.20 11.91 -8.74
N GLY A 203 -2.15 12.78 -8.37
CA GLY A 203 -3.54 12.69 -8.83
C GLY A 203 -4.30 11.60 -8.07
N PHE A 204 -4.94 10.66 -8.75
CA PHE A 204 -5.51 9.49 -8.06
C PHE A 204 -4.44 8.47 -7.65
N GLY A 205 -3.21 8.66 -8.14
CA GLY A 205 -2.07 7.82 -7.79
C GLY A 205 -1.84 6.67 -8.76
N ALA A 206 -0.58 6.33 -8.88
CA ALA A 206 -0.10 5.16 -9.59
C ALA A 206 1.33 4.86 -9.14
N GLY A 207 1.70 3.59 -9.21
CA GLY A 207 3.03 3.14 -8.80
C GLY A 207 3.36 1.75 -9.34
N PRO A 208 4.63 1.31 -9.21
CA PRO A 208 5.02 -0.04 -9.56
C PRO A 208 4.13 -1.06 -8.85
N PHE A 209 3.44 -1.90 -9.62
CA PHE A 209 2.58 -2.94 -9.06
C PHE A 209 3.46 -4.06 -8.51
N VAL A 210 3.42 -4.26 -7.18
CA VAL A 210 4.33 -5.16 -6.47
C VAL A 210 4.22 -6.61 -6.94
N SER A 211 3.02 -7.03 -7.35
CA SER A 211 2.73 -8.41 -7.76
C SER A 211 2.84 -8.65 -9.26
N ASN A 212 3.23 -7.65 -10.05
CA ASN A 212 3.71 -7.89 -11.41
C ASN A 212 4.94 -8.81 -11.36
N GLU A 213 5.03 -9.79 -12.27
CA GLU A 213 6.10 -10.79 -12.27
C GLU A 213 7.52 -10.21 -12.22
N GLY A 214 7.78 -9.17 -13.02
CA GLY A 214 9.09 -8.50 -13.07
C GLY A 214 9.41 -7.77 -11.77
N ASN A 215 8.48 -6.98 -11.27
CA ASN A 215 8.65 -6.25 -10.00
C ASN A 215 8.80 -7.20 -8.81
N PHE A 216 7.99 -8.26 -8.74
CA PHE A 216 8.02 -9.26 -7.68
C PHE A 216 9.37 -9.99 -7.65
N ALA A 217 9.85 -10.42 -8.82
CA ALA A 217 11.15 -11.08 -8.96
C ALA A 217 12.29 -10.14 -8.57
N LEU A 218 12.22 -8.88 -9.02
CA LEU A 218 13.19 -7.85 -8.67
C LEU A 218 13.27 -7.61 -7.16
N ILE A 219 12.13 -7.41 -6.48
CA ILE A 219 12.09 -7.20 -5.03
C ILE A 219 12.74 -8.37 -4.29
N ASN A 220 12.41 -9.61 -4.66
CA ASN A 220 13.02 -10.79 -4.04
C ASN A 220 14.52 -10.89 -4.32
N SER A 221 14.98 -10.49 -5.51
CA SER A 221 16.41 -10.41 -5.81
C SER A 221 17.11 -9.40 -4.91
N LEU A 222 16.54 -8.21 -4.75
CA LEU A 222 17.09 -7.16 -3.88
C LEU A 222 17.12 -7.61 -2.40
N MET A 223 16.04 -8.24 -1.90
CA MET A 223 16.02 -8.82 -0.56
C MET A 223 17.10 -9.88 -0.38
N LYS A 224 17.28 -10.78 -1.37
CA LYS A 224 18.31 -11.82 -1.35
C LYS A 224 19.72 -11.22 -1.30
N GLU A 225 19.99 -10.18 -2.10
CA GLU A 225 21.28 -9.49 -2.10
C GLU A 225 21.57 -8.76 -0.78
N LEU A 226 20.55 -8.19 -0.15
CA LEU A 226 20.68 -7.49 1.13
C LEU A 226 20.86 -8.47 2.32
N GLY A 227 20.38 -9.71 2.18
CA GLY A 227 20.53 -10.78 3.16
C GLY A 227 19.28 -10.99 4.03
N GLY A 228 19.45 -11.57 5.23
CA GLY A 228 18.34 -11.82 6.16
C GLY A 228 17.46 -13.03 5.84
N GLY A 229 17.65 -13.71 4.70
CA GLY A 229 17.00 -14.99 4.42
C GLY A 229 15.48 -14.91 4.20
N HIS A 230 14.96 -13.72 3.85
CA HIS A 230 13.54 -13.50 3.62
C HIS A 230 13.23 -13.24 2.14
N GLN A 231 11.97 -13.44 1.79
CA GLN A 231 11.37 -13.10 0.50
C GLN A 231 9.96 -12.54 0.74
N LEU A 232 9.36 -11.93 -0.27
CA LEU A 232 7.96 -11.54 -0.25
C LEU A 232 7.07 -12.73 0.13
N THR A 233 6.15 -12.49 1.06
CA THR A 233 5.14 -13.48 1.45
C THR A 233 3.82 -13.13 0.79
N THR A 234 3.13 -14.16 0.30
CA THR A 234 1.93 -13.97 -0.51
C THR A 234 0.65 -14.31 0.25
N THR A 235 -0.45 -13.71 -0.17
CA THR A 235 -1.80 -14.12 0.23
C THR A 235 -2.73 -14.08 -0.97
N THR A 236 -3.80 -14.88 -0.92
CA THR A 236 -4.85 -14.82 -1.94
C THR A 236 -5.76 -13.62 -1.69
N TYR A 237 -6.40 -13.17 -2.76
CA TYR A 237 -7.46 -12.17 -2.75
C TYR A 237 -8.58 -12.67 -3.66
N GLN A 238 -9.82 -12.52 -3.22
CA GLN A 238 -11.03 -12.86 -3.94
C GLN A 238 -11.79 -11.57 -4.21
N SER A 239 -11.85 -11.20 -5.49
CA SER A 239 -12.62 -10.05 -5.94
C SER A 239 -14.08 -10.22 -5.55
N LYS A 240 -14.67 -9.19 -4.96
CA LYS A 240 -16.10 -9.15 -4.61
C LYS A 240 -16.92 -8.41 -5.66
N ILE A 241 -16.26 -7.83 -6.66
CA ILE A 241 -16.90 -7.23 -7.82
C ILE A 241 -17.14 -8.34 -8.86
N SER A 242 -18.40 -8.53 -9.24
CA SER A 242 -18.71 -9.44 -10.35
C SER A 242 -18.07 -8.89 -11.62
N ALA A 243 -17.34 -9.73 -12.35
CA ALA A 243 -16.75 -9.35 -13.63
C ALA A 243 -17.84 -8.73 -14.53
N PRO A 244 -17.57 -7.61 -15.22
CA PRO A 244 -18.52 -7.07 -16.18
C PRO A 244 -18.83 -8.16 -17.21
N THR A 245 -20.10 -8.57 -17.27
CA THR A 245 -20.57 -9.50 -18.29
C THR A 245 -20.19 -8.92 -19.64
N ALA A 246 -19.37 -9.64 -20.40
CA ALA A 246 -19.03 -9.25 -21.76
C ALA A 246 -20.34 -9.04 -22.53
N SER A 247 -20.63 -7.81 -22.94
CA SER A 247 -21.78 -7.57 -23.81
C SER A 247 -21.48 -8.26 -25.13
N THR A 248 -22.09 -9.42 -25.36
CA THR A 248 -22.19 -10.01 -26.67
C THR A 248 -23.05 -9.08 -27.52
N ASN A 249 -22.41 -8.12 -28.17
CA ASN A 249 -22.97 -7.49 -29.35
C ASN A 249 -22.95 -8.53 -30.45
N ALA A 250 -23.96 -9.40 -30.45
CA ALA A 250 -24.33 -10.18 -31.62
C ALA A 250 -24.77 -9.18 -32.71
N ARG A 251 -24.03 -9.17 -33.81
CA ARG A 251 -24.52 -8.70 -35.11
C ARG A 251 -25.23 -9.85 -35.80
#